data_AF-A0A368V9C8-F1
#
_entry.id   AF-A0A368V9C8-F1
#
_cell.length_a   1.000
_cell.length_b   1.000
_cell.length_c   1.000
_cell.angle_alpha   90.00
_cell.angle_beta   90.00
_cell.angle_gamma   90.00
#
_symmetry.space_group_name_H-M   'P 1'
#
loop_
_entity.id
_entity.type
_entity.pdbx_description
1 polymer ?
#
loop_
_entity_poly.entity_id
_entity_poly.type
_entity_poly.pdbx_seq_one_letter_code
_entity_poly.pdbx_strand_id
1 'polypeptide(L)'
;MKEAMIDMMFENNVRAEAIIHIPTMLAQDAWPDIAREALMEDEPDRIWEEIGIEPPYDLDDEGLIFEHLTDNRKFGYLVKFATPVPQDITADSHRLSWGYYSMKWIYAESYEQACEKALDWRQEFIDRRREKALAEGGDSD
;
A
#
# COMPACT_ATOMS: atom_id res chain seq x y z
N MET A 1 22.97 -2.55 -0.49
CA MET A 1 21.54 -2.86 -0.34
C MET A 1 20.73 -1.66 0.13
N LYS A 2 21.04 -1.01 1.27
CA LYS A 2 20.26 0.16 1.73
C LYS A 2 20.37 1.39 0.80
N GLU A 3 21.57 1.70 0.30
CA GLU A 3 21.76 2.79 -0.69
C GLU A 3 20.94 2.51 -1.97
N ALA A 4 21.00 1.28 -2.49
CA ALA A 4 20.18 0.86 -3.62
C ALA A 4 18.67 0.99 -3.40
N MET A 5 18.16 0.77 -2.18
CA MET A 5 16.72 0.93 -1.89
C MET A 5 16.29 2.40 -1.87
N ILE A 6 17.11 3.28 -1.31
CA ILE A 6 16.84 4.73 -1.29
C ILE A 6 16.74 5.24 -2.72
N ASP A 7 17.73 4.91 -3.56
CA ASP A 7 17.77 5.32 -4.96
C ASP A 7 16.55 4.78 -5.72
N MET A 8 16.24 3.49 -5.54
CA MET A 8 15.10 2.84 -6.20
C MET A 8 13.76 3.48 -5.85
N MET A 9 13.52 3.78 -4.57
CA MET A 9 12.28 4.45 -4.14
C MET A 9 12.19 5.88 -4.65
N PHE A 10 13.31 6.61 -4.60
CA PHE A 10 13.40 7.98 -5.08
C PHE A 10 13.14 8.06 -6.60
N GLU A 11 13.83 7.24 -7.39
CA GLU A 11 13.71 7.20 -8.85
C GLU A 11 12.28 6.83 -9.30
N ASN A 12 11.60 5.95 -8.56
CA ASN A 12 10.24 5.52 -8.89
C ASN A 12 9.14 6.42 -8.30
N ASN A 13 9.50 7.46 -7.54
CA ASN A 13 8.57 8.33 -6.81
C ASN A 13 7.62 7.53 -5.90
N VAL A 14 8.17 6.59 -5.13
CA VAL A 14 7.45 5.79 -4.14
C VAL A 14 7.97 6.14 -2.75
N ARG A 15 7.07 6.24 -1.78
CA ARG A 15 7.37 6.59 -0.38
C ARG A 15 6.52 5.77 0.56
N ALA A 16 7.10 5.27 1.64
CA ALA A 16 6.32 4.74 2.77
C ALA A 16 5.80 5.90 3.63
N GLU A 17 4.49 5.95 3.87
CA GLU A 17 3.81 6.89 4.76
C GLU A 17 3.63 6.29 6.17
N ALA A 18 3.43 4.97 6.25
CA ALA A 18 3.23 4.24 7.49
C ALA A 18 3.85 2.84 7.39
N ILE A 19 4.44 2.35 8.48
CA ILE A 19 4.99 1.00 8.59
C ILE A 19 4.46 0.37 9.88
N ILE A 20 3.67 -0.69 9.75
CA ILE A 20 3.17 -1.48 10.88
C ILE A 20 3.88 -2.83 10.84
N HIS A 21 4.74 -3.09 11.83
CA HIS A 21 5.31 -4.41 12.04
C HIS A 21 4.37 -5.21 12.93
N ILE A 22 3.53 -6.05 12.30
CA ILE A 22 2.42 -6.77 12.94
C ILE A 22 2.83 -7.48 14.24
N PRO A 23 3.88 -8.32 14.27
CA PRO A 23 4.14 -9.15 15.45
C PRO A 23 4.69 -8.37 16.65
N THR A 24 5.13 -7.11 16.49
CA THR A 24 5.60 -6.30 17.64
C THR A 24 4.69 -5.15 17.98
N MET A 25 3.96 -4.59 17.01
CA MET A 25 3.05 -3.48 17.26
C MET A 25 1.68 -3.95 17.77
N LEU A 26 1.27 -5.17 17.40
CA LEU A 26 -0.07 -5.70 17.73
C LEU A 26 -0.05 -6.72 18.86
N ALA A 27 1.10 -6.95 19.49
CA ALA A 27 1.31 -8.03 20.46
C ALA A 27 0.57 -7.87 21.80
N GLN A 28 -0.12 -6.76 22.01
CA GLN A 28 -0.86 -6.43 23.24
C GLN A 28 -2.16 -5.73 22.89
N ASP A 29 -3.15 -5.78 23.79
CA ASP A 29 -4.49 -5.17 23.63
C ASP A 29 -4.48 -3.65 23.87
N ALA A 30 -3.50 -2.96 23.29
CA ALA A 30 -3.30 -1.52 23.36
C ALA A 30 -2.57 -1.05 22.10
N TRP A 31 -3.20 -1.22 20.94
CA TRP A 31 -2.56 -0.93 19.66
C TRP A 31 -2.23 0.56 19.50
N PRO A 32 -1.08 0.89 18.88
CA PRO A 32 -0.83 2.25 18.43
C PRO A 32 -1.95 2.72 17.48
N ASP A 33 -2.33 4.00 17.56
CA ASP A 33 -3.43 4.56 16.74
C ASP A 33 -3.28 4.24 15.25
N ILE A 34 -2.06 4.31 14.70
CA ILE A 34 -1.80 4.00 13.28
C ILE A 34 -2.17 2.57 12.88
N ALA A 35 -2.06 1.60 13.80
CA ALA A 35 -2.44 0.22 13.55
C ALA A 35 -3.95 0.03 13.66
N ARG A 36 -4.57 0.69 14.64
CA ARG A 36 -6.02 0.72 14.85
C ARG A 36 -6.72 1.34 13.63
N GLU A 37 -6.27 2.52 13.22
CA GLU A 37 -6.75 3.23 12.03
C GLU A 37 -6.63 2.36 10.77
N ALA A 38 -5.48 1.69 10.57
CA ALA A 38 -5.29 0.82 9.42
C ALA A 38 -6.28 -0.35 9.41
N LEU A 39 -6.32 -1.16 10.46
CA LEU A 39 -7.06 -2.43 10.45
C LEU A 39 -8.57 -2.29 10.69
N MET A 40 -9.03 -1.16 11.24
CA MET A 40 -10.41 -0.98 11.68
C MET A 40 -11.14 0.19 10.99
N GLU A 41 -10.45 1.27 10.59
CA GLU A 41 -11.10 2.50 10.13
C GLU A 41 -10.89 2.83 8.63
N ASP A 42 -9.70 2.58 8.08
CA ASP A 42 -9.32 3.05 6.73
C ASP A 42 -10.15 2.41 5.59
N GLU A 43 -9.76 1.23 5.12
CA GLU A 43 -10.43 0.44 4.09
C GLU A 43 -10.22 -1.03 4.45
N PRO A 44 -10.83 -1.52 5.56
CA PRO A 44 -10.50 -2.81 6.15
C PRO A 44 -10.62 -3.95 5.14
N ASP A 45 -11.69 -3.97 4.33
CA ASP A 45 -11.89 -5.01 3.29
C ASP A 45 -10.68 -5.15 2.34
N ARG A 46 -10.12 -4.02 1.89
CA ARG A 46 -8.95 -4.03 0.99
C ARG A 46 -7.68 -4.47 1.69
N ILE A 47 -7.55 -4.16 2.98
CA ILE A 47 -6.40 -4.56 3.78
C ILE A 47 -6.43 -6.08 4.01
N TRP A 48 -7.59 -6.64 4.34
CA TRP A 48 -7.76 -8.08 4.49
C TRP A 48 -7.55 -8.84 3.17
N GLU A 49 -8.05 -8.30 2.05
CA GLU A 49 -7.74 -8.81 0.71
C GLU A 49 -6.23 -8.82 0.45
N GLU A 50 -5.53 -7.73 0.78
CA GLU A 50 -4.08 -7.63 0.61
C GLU A 50 -3.28 -8.57 1.54
N ILE A 51 -3.76 -8.81 2.77
CA ILE A 51 -3.19 -9.82 3.70
C ILE A 51 -3.43 -11.23 3.15
N GLY A 52 -4.51 -11.43 2.38
CA GLY A 52 -4.85 -12.67 1.70
C GLY A 52 -5.53 -13.69 2.63
N ILE A 53 -6.31 -13.22 3.60
CA ILE A 53 -7.18 -14.03 4.45
C ILE A 53 -8.51 -13.31 4.68
N GLU A 54 -9.57 -14.06 4.92
CA GLU A 54 -10.86 -13.47 5.32
C GLU A 54 -10.72 -12.71 6.65
N PRO A 55 -11.43 -11.59 6.83
CA PRO A 55 -11.44 -10.88 8.11
C PRO A 55 -12.05 -11.74 9.23
N PRO A 56 -11.71 -11.46 10.50
CA PRO A 56 -12.46 -12.00 11.63
C PRO A 56 -13.91 -11.45 11.63
N TYR A 57 -14.80 -12.12 12.36
CA TYR A 57 -16.22 -11.77 12.38
C TYR A 57 -16.51 -10.44 13.10
N ASP A 58 -15.60 -9.97 13.94
CA ASP A 58 -15.68 -8.70 14.65
C ASP A 58 -14.36 -7.93 14.42
N LEU A 59 -14.46 -6.79 13.74
CA LEU A 59 -13.34 -5.91 13.46
C LEU A 59 -13.18 -4.81 14.50
N ASP A 60 -14.06 -4.74 15.51
CA ASP A 60 -13.98 -3.80 16.63
C ASP A 60 -13.22 -4.39 17.84
N ASP A 61 -12.80 -5.66 17.75
CA ASP A 61 -12.08 -6.39 18.81
C ASP A 61 -10.59 -6.60 18.43
N GLU A 62 -9.70 -5.78 19.00
CA GLU A 62 -8.25 -5.85 18.78
C GLU A 62 -7.66 -7.23 19.13
N GLY A 63 -8.16 -7.85 20.21
CA GLY A 63 -7.69 -9.17 20.66
C GLY A 63 -8.05 -10.24 19.65
N LEU A 64 -9.28 -10.21 19.12
CA LEU A 64 -9.72 -11.13 18.08
C LEU A 64 -8.91 -10.95 16.78
N ILE A 65 -8.63 -9.71 16.37
CA ILE A 65 -7.81 -9.46 15.18
C ILE A 65 -6.39 -10.01 15.39
N PHE A 66 -5.79 -9.78 16.56
CA PHE A 66 -4.46 -10.30 16.88
C PHE A 66 -4.42 -11.84 16.85
N GLU A 67 -5.38 -12.50 17.49
CA GLU A 67 -5.50 -13.96 17.48
C GLU A 67 -5.65 -14.48 16.05
N HIS A 68 -6.50 -13.84 15.25
CA HIS A 68 -6.77 -14.24 13.87
C HIS A 68 -5.54 -14.10 12.96
N LEU A 69 -4.79 -13.01 13.08
CA LEU A 69 -3.52 -12.83 12.36
C LEU A 69 -2.48 -13.87 12.81
N THR A 70 -2.44 -14.19 14.10
CA THR A 70 -1.53 -15.17 14.69
C THR A 70 -1.81 -16.59 14.21
N ASP A 71 -3.07 -17.00 14.23
CA ASP A 71 -3.51 -18.32 13.77
C ASP A 71 -3.24 -18.55 12.28
N ASN A 72 -3.37 -17.49 11.47
CA ASN A 72 -3.04 -17.50 10.05
C ASN A 72 -1.56 -17.22 9.75
N ARG A 73 -0.72 -17.11 10.79
CA ARG A 73 0.73 -16.89 10.72
C ARG A 73 1.12 -15.63 9.94
N LYS A 74 0.32 -14.57 10.03
CA LYS A 74 0.58 -13.28 9.40
C LYS A 74 1.43 -12.41 10.31
N PHE A 75 2.76 -12.56 10.18
CA PHE A 75 3.74 -11.90 11.03
C PHE A 75 4.61 -10.89 10.28
N GLY A 76 4.15 -10.48 9.10
CA GLY A 76 4.87 -9.54 8.24
C GLY A 76 4.67 -8.07 8.63
N TYR A 77 4.69 -7.26 7.58
CA TYR A 77 4.53 -5.82 7.61
C TYR A 77 3.27 -5.44 6.86
N LEU A 78 2.55 -4.47 7.40
CA LEU A 78 1.52 -3.72 6.69
C LEU A 78 2.06 -2.30 6.47
N VAL A 79 2.31 -1.93 5.21
CA VAL A 79 2.99 -0.68 4.85
C VAL A 79 2.10 0.16 3.95
N LYS A 80 1.86 1.42 4.30
CA LYS A 80 1.14 2.37 3.45
C LYS A 80 2.15 3.03 2.53
N PHE A 81 2.07 2.77 1.24
CA PHE A 81 2.90 3.45 0.23
C PHE A 81 2.11 4.55 -0.47
N ALA A 82 2.82 5.59 -0.87
CA ALA A 82 2.31 6.70 -1.65
C ALA A 82 3.11 6.87 -2.94
N THR A 83 2.42 7.23 -4.03
CA THR A 83 3.03 7.67 -5.29
C THR A 83 2.22 8.79 -5.93
N PRO A 84 2.86 9.83 -6.52
CA PRO A 84 2.16 10.90 -7.22
C PRO A 84 1.23 10.37 -8.32
N VAL A 85 0.07 11.00 -8.48
CA VAL A 85 -0.81 10.66 -9.60
C VAL A 85 -0.25 11.30 -10.87
N PRO A 86 -0.01 10.54 -11.95
CA PRO A 86 0.43 11.11 -13.23
C PRO A 86 -0.64 12.05 -13.80
N GLN A 87 -0.19 13.24 -14.18
CA GLN A 87 -0.99 14.30 -14.80
C GLN A 87 -0.47 14.60 -16.21
N ASP A 88 -1.30 15.26 -17.02
CA ASP A 88 -0.93 15.72 -18.37
C ASP A 88 -0.30 14.59 -19.21
N ILE A 89 -0.92 13.41 -19.18
CA ILE A 89 -0.37 12.20 -19.79
C ILE A 89 -0.45 12.31 -21.32
N THR A 90 0.69 12.11 -21.98
CA THR A 90 0.82 11.94 -23.43
C THR A 90 1.35 10.53 -23.73
N ALA A 91 1.50 10.19 -25.02
CA ALA A 91 2.07 8.91 -25.44
C ALA A 91 3.43 8.64 -24.77
N ASP A 92 4.30 9.65 -24.71
CA ASP A 92 5.69 9.49 -24.29
C ASP A 92 6.02 10.13 -22.92
N SER A 93 5.11 10.92 -22.34
CA SER A 93 5.42 11.68 -21.13
C SER A 93 4.24 11.86 -20.18
N HIS A 94 4.52 12.23 -18.94
CA HIS A 94 3.55 12.67 -17.96
C HIS A 94 4.24 13.56 -16.93
N ARG A 95 3.47 14.37 -16.21
CA ARG A 95 3.95 15.19 -15.09
C ARG A 95 3.60 14.52 -13.76
N LEU A 96 4.52 14.58 -12.80
CA LEU A 96 4.31 14.11 -11.43
C LEU A 96 4.45 15.28 -10.45
N SER A 97 3.61 15.30 -9.41
CA SER A 97 3.77 16.23 -8.29
C SER A 97 3.22 15.63 -7.00
N TRP A 98 3.87 15.92 -5.87
CA TRP A 98 3.41 15.45 -4.56
C TRP A 98 2.23 16.24 -3.98
N GLY A 99 1.69 17.22 -4.73
CA GLY A 99 0.45 17.91 -4.35
C GLY A 99 -0.81 17.05 -4.53
N TYR A 100 -0.72 15.97 -5.30
CA TYR A 100 -1.80 15.01 -5.50
C TYR A 100 -1.22 13.60 -5.73
N TYR A 101 -1.47 12.70 -4.78
CA TYR A 101 -0.90 11.36 -4.76
C TYR A 101 -1.95 10.30 -4.42
N SER A 102 -1.69 9.08 -4.84
CA SER A 102 -2.46 7.89 -4.44
C SER A 102 -1.71 7.15 -3.35
N MET A 103 -2.46 6.49 -2.47
CA MET A 103 -1.92 5.64 -1.40
C MET A 103 -2.50 4.24 -1.52
N LYS A 104 -1.71 3.24 -1.12
CA LYS A 104 -2.15 1.86 -0.99
C LYS A 104 -1.46 1.19 0.20
N TRP A 105 -2.22 0.44 0.98
CA TRP A 105 -1.69 -0.50 1.97
C TRP A 105 -1.21 -1.78 1.29
N ILE A 106 -0.02 -2.25 1.65
CA ILE A 106 0.61 -3.46 1.12
C ILE A 106 1.04 -4.34 2.28
N TYR A 107 0.62 -5.60 2.27
CA TYR A 107 1.10 -6.63 3.19
C TYR A 107 2.24 -7.43 2.56
N ALA A 108 3.30 -7.69 3.34
CA ALA A 108 4.38 -8.56 2.92
C ALA A 108 5.10 -9.18 4.13
N GLU A 109 5.73 -10.35 3.95
CA GLU A 109 6.44 -11.04 5.03
C GLU A 109 7.75 -10.34 5.43
N SER A 110 8.31 -9.51 4.54
CA SER A 110 9.47 -8.66 4.81
C SER A 110 9.26 -7.25 4.28
N TYR A 111 10.00 -6.29 4.85
CA TYR A 111 9.95 -4.91 4.39
C TYR A 111 10.47 -4.78 2.94
N GLU A 112 11.51 -5.54 2.59
CA GLU A 112 12.03 -5.60 1.22
C GLU A 112 10.97 -6.07 0.22
N GLN A 113 10.22 -7.12 0.56
CA GLN A 113 9.13 -7.61 -0.28
C GLN A 113 7.99 -6.57 -0.37
N ALA A 114 7.70 -5.83 0.71
CA ALA A 114 6.73 -4.73 0.67
C ALA A 114 7.17 -3.65 -0.32
N CYS A 115 8.47 -3.34 -0.35
CA CYS A 115 9.06 -2.38 -1.27
C CYS A 115 8.95 -2.84 -2.73
N GLU A 116 9.29 -4.10 -3.02
CA GLU A 116 9.15 -4.69 -4.35
C GLU A 116 7.71 -4.61 -4.85
N LYS A 117 6.75 -5.06 -4.03
CA LYS A 117 5.32 -4.94 -4.34
C LYS A 117 4.85 -3.51 -4.58
N ALA A 118 5.43 -2.53 -3.87
CA ALA A 118 5.08 -1.12 -4.06
C ALA A 118 5.53 -0.59 -5.42
N LEU A 119 6.67 -1.07 -5.93
CA LEU A 119 7.16 -0.71 -7.25
C LEU A 119 6.29 -1.30 -8.35
N ASP A 120 5.91 -2.56 -8.21
CA ASP A 120 4.98 -3.24 -9.12
C ASP A 120 3.63 -2.51 -9.15
N TRP A 121 3.06 -2.22 -7.98
CA TRP A 121 1.82 -1.45 -7.84
C TRP A 121 1.92 -0.07 -8.51
N ARG A 122 3.02 0.66 -8.30
CA ARG A 122 3.24 1.97 -8.93
C ARG A 122 3.30 1.85 -10.44
N GLN A 123 3.97 0.84 -10.98
CA GLN A 123 4.10 0.64 -12.42
C GLN A 123 2.73 0.36 -13.04
N GLU A 124 1.98 -0.60 -12.48
CA GLU A 124 0.61 -0.89 -12.91
C GLU A 124 -0.31 0.33 -12.80
N PHE A 125 -0.17 1.13 -11.74
CA PHE A 125 -0.96 2.32 -11.54
C PHE A 125 -0.74 3.36 -12.65
N ILE A 126 0.50 3.57 -13.05
CA ILE A 126 0.82 4.48 -14.16
C ILE A 126 0.36 3.92 -15.50
N ASP A 127 0.54 2.63 -15.74
CA ASP A 127 0.13 1.99 -17.00
C ASP A 127 -1.38 2.08 -17.19
N ARG A 128 -2.17 1.74 -16.16
CA ARG A 128 -3.65 1.91 -16.18
C ARG A 128 -4.08 3.35 -16.43
N ARG A 129 -3.37 4.32 -15.85
CA ARG A 129 -3.66 5.75 -16.06
C ARG A 129 -3.34 6.19 -17.48
N ARG A 130 -2.25 5.69 -18.05
CA ARG A 130 -1.86 5.96 -19.44
C ARG A 130 -2.83 5.35 -20.43
N GLU A 131 -3.20 4.08 -20.24
CA GLU A 131 -4.21 3.41 -21.07
C GLU A 131 -5.53 4.18 -21.08
N LYS A 132 -6.00 4.59 -19.90
CA LYS A 132 -7.22 5.39 -19.79
C LYS A 132 -7.12 6.74 -20.50
N ALA A 133 -6.02 7.47 -20.32
CA ALA A 133 -5.82 8.77 -20.95
C ALA A 133 -5.74 8.67 -22.49
N LEU A 134 -5.10 7.63 -23.01
CA LEU A 134 -5.02 7.39 -24.47
C LEU A 134 -6.37 6.97 -25.06
N ALA A 135 -7.17 6.19 -24.32
CA ALA A 135 -8.52 5.83 -24.74
C ALA A 135 -9.46 7.05 -24.78
N GLU A 136 -9.37 7.95 -23.80
CA GLU A 136 -10.20 9.16 -23.72
C GLU A 136 -9.73 10.28 -24.67
N GLY A 137 -8.43 10.33 -24.99
CA GLY A 137 -7.86 11.30 -25.93
C GLY A 137 -8.04 10.95 -27.42
N GLY A 138 -8.44 9.71 -27.73
CA GLY A 138 -8.67 9.23 -29.10
C GLY A 138 -10.04 9.62 -29.70
N ASP A 139 -10.94 10.22 -28.92
CA ASP A 139 -12.29 10.65 -29.36
C ASP A 139 -12.35 12.13 -29.79
N SER A 140 -11.18 12.77 -29.98
CA SER A 140 -11.06 14.17 -30.40
C SER A 140 -10.37 14.31 -31.76
N ASP A 141 -10.95 13.73 -32.81
CA ASP A 141 -10.62 14.01 -34.22
C ASP A 141 -11.90 14.27 -35.05
#